data_AF-A0A382MY85-F1
#
_entry.id   AF-A0A382MY85-F1
#
_cell.length_a   1.000
_cell.length_b   1.000
_cell.length_c   1.000
_cell.angle_alpha   90.00
_cell.angle_beta   90.00
_cell.angle_gamma   90.00
#
_symmetry.space_group_name_H-M   'P 1'
#
loop_
_entity.id
_entity.type
_entity.pdbx_description
1 polymer ?
#
loop_
_entity_poly.entity_id
_entity_poly.type
_entity_poly.pdbx_seq_one_letter_code
_entity_poly.pdbx_strand_id
1 'polypeptide(L)'
;MPEGISVGDFHLSTEPIHSTGGWFVRELDKVVDGSVRIYDATGPRDLMMEIHYIELDSGHKWVVAGEAFNGPKWVFGQLNGRLRISVIEKPEGFVLDLTIPKPGSRKKEVYTASKSNVEELSRASKDMFTMLHDHGARAIGTRADTIGDTSSRRGFMNTVLDSPDCLAPVLTYFLTRTVAMSQEYETLLSAGRV
;
A
#
# COMPACT_ATOMS: atom_id res chain seq x y z
N MET A 1 -10.27 -23.01 0.53
CA MET A 1 -10.04 -21.60 0.16
C MET A 1 -8.53 -21.41 0.16
N PRO A 2 -7.94 -20.62 -0.75
CA PRO A 2 -6.52 -20.31 -0.66
C PRO A 2 -6.21 -19.77 0.74
N GLU A 3 -5.05 -20.11 1.28
CA GLU A 3 -4.54 -19.47 2.49
C GLU A 3 -4.37 -17.98 2.22
N GLY A 4 -4.70 -17.15 3.21
CA GLY A 4 -4.66 -15.70 3.05
C GLY A 4 -4.94 -14.95 4.34
N ILE A 5 -4.73 -13.64 4.28
CA ILE A 5 -4.91 -12.73 5.40
C ILE A 5 -6.29 -12.09 5.32
N SER A 6 -7.03 -12.12 6.43
CA SER A 6 -8.36 -11.51 6.51
C SER A 6 -8.39 -10.32 7.47
N VAL A 7 -9.07 -9.25 7.07
CA VAL A 7 -9.34 -8.06 7.89
C VAL A 7 -10.79 -7.66 7.71
N GLY A 8 -11.63 -8.00 8.69
CA GLY A 8 -13.08 -7.92 8.52
C GLY A 8 -13.53 -8.76 7.32
N ASP A 9 -14.28 -8.14 6.41
CA ASP A 9 -14.76 -8.78 5.18
C ASP A 9 -13.76 -8.71 4.02
N PHE A 10 -12.57 -8.15 4.24
CA PHE A 10 -11.51 -8.11 3.24
C PHE A 10 -10.59 -9.31 3.36
N HIS A 11 -10.09 -9.79 2.23
CA HIS A 11 -9.14 -10.89 2.15
C HIS A 11 -8.00 -10.57 1.20
N LEU A 12 -6.79 -11.02 1.52
CA LEU A 12 -5.58 -10.87 0.73
C LEU A 12 -4.91 -12.24 0.59
N SER A 13 -4.65 -12.66 -0.65
CA SER A 13 -3.83 -13.84 -0.93
C SER A 13 -2.38 -13.65 -0.44
N THR A 14 -1.75 -14.73 0.04
CA THR A 14 -0.36 -14.72 0.50
C THR A 14 0.63 -15.25 -0.54
N GLU A 15 0.14 -16.04 -1.49
CA GLU A 15 0.93 -16.62 -2.57
C GLU A 15 0.76 -15.80 -3.85
N PRO A 16 1.81 -15.17 -4.39
CA PRO A 16 1.70 -14.36 -5.58
C PRO A 16 1.74 -15.17 -6.87
N ILE A 17 1.11 -14.63 -7.90
CA ILE A 17 1.42 -14.97 -9.29
C ILE A 17 2.64 -14.16 -9.72
N HIS A 18 3.62 -14.81 -10.33
CA HIS A 18 4.83 -14.16 -10.83
C HIS A 18 4.72 -13.85 -12.32
N SER A 19 5.13 -12.65 -12.71
CA SER A 19 5.25 -12.24 -14.11
C SER A 19 6.43 -11.29 -14.31
N THR A 20 6.73 -10.97 -15.57
CA THR A 20 7.75 -10.01 -15.99
C THR A 20 7.12 -8.92 -16.84
N GLY A 21 7.70 -7.73 -16.83
CA GLY A 21 7.19 -6.62 -17.61
C GLY A 21 8.18 -5.46 -17.70
N GLY A 22 7.73 -4.36 -18.30
CA GLY A 22 8.47 -3.11 -18.37
C GLY A 22 7.64 -1.96 -17.81
N TRP A 23 8.26 -1.12 -16.98
CA TRP A 23 7.60 0.03 -16.35
C TRP A 23 8.35 1.31 -16.62
N PHE A 24 7.61 2.38 -16.92
CA PHE A 24 8.20 3.70 -17.08
C PHE A 24 8.64 4.27 -15.73
N VAL A 25 9.94 4.55 -15.59
CA VAL A 25 10.53 5.18 -14.41
C VAL A 25 10.78 6.64 -14.72
N ARG A 26 10.01 7.52 -14.10
CA ARG A 26 10.03 8.96 -14.39
C ARG A 26 11.38 9.60 -14.10
N GLU A 27 12.06 9.18 -13.03
CA GLU A 27 13.36 9.70 -12.62
C GLU A 27 14.46 9.36 -13.61
N LEU A 28 14.28 8.28 -14.38
CA LEU A 28 15.22 7.80 -15.39
C LEU A 28 14.79 8.15 -16.83
N ASP A 29 13.58 8.69 -16.99
CA ASP A 29 12.92 9.01 -18.25
C ASP A 29 12.95 7.86 -19.28
N LYS A 30 12.75 6.63 -18.81
CA LYS A 30 12.78 5.43 -19.65
C LYS A 30 11.91 4.31 -19.10
N VAL A 31 11.58 3.36 -19.97
CA VAL A 31 11.04 2.05 -19.57
C VAL A 31 12.19 1.21 -19.04
N VAL A 32 11.96 0.54 -17.91
CA VAL A 32 12.90 -0.39 -17.29
C VAL A 32 12.19 -1.71 -17.07
N ASP A 33 12.85 -2.78 -17.46
CA ASP A 33 12.35 -4.14 -17.26
C ASP A 33 12.43 -4.56 -15.80
N GLY A 34 11.66 -5.59 -15.45
CA GLY A 34 11.64 -6.15 -14.12
C GLY A 34 10.64 -7.27 -13.95
N SER A 35 10.34 -7.55 -12.69
CA SER A 35 9.39 -8.57 -12.27
C SER A 35 8.23 -7.96 -11.47
N VAL A 36 7.11 -8.68 -11.47
CA VAL A 36 5.94 -8.36 -10.65
C VAL A 36 5.46 -9.61 -9.92
N ARG A 37 5.17 -9.44 -8.64
CA ARG A 37 4.41 -10.37 -7.81
C ARG A 37 3.00 -9.83 -7.67
N ILE A 38 2.02 -10.58 -8.17
CA ILE A 38 0.61 -10.21 -8.24
C ILE A 38 -0.13 -10.94 -7.14
N TYR A 39 -0.78 -10.19 -6.26
CA TYR A 39 -1.60 -10.71 -5.17
C TYR A 39 -3.05 -10.31 -5.39
N ASP A 40 -3.96 -11.25 -5.21
CA ASP A 40 -5.40 -10.97 -5.23
C ASP A 40 -5.88 -10.46 -3.88
N ALA A 41 -6.73 -9.44 -3.91
CA ALA A 41 -7.48 -8.94 -2.77
C ALA A 41 -8.97 -8.89 -3.08
N THR A 42 -9.79 -9.32 -2.12
CA THR A 42 -11.26 -9.27 -2.20
C THR A 42 -11.86 -8.51 -1.03
N GLY A 43 -13.11 -8.07 -1.17
CA GLY A 43 -13.82 -7.36 -0.11
C GLY A 43 -15.29 -7.09 -0.41
N PRO A 44 -15.94 -6.23 0.38
CA PRO A 44 -17.33 -5.80 0.18
C PRO A 44 -17.59 -5.22 -1.20
N ARG A 45 -18.87 -5.16 -1.60
CA ARG A 45 -19.33 -4.61 -2.89
C ARG A 45 -18.70 -5.30 -4.10
N ASP A 46 -18.53 -6.61 -4.00
CA ASP A 46 -17.89 -7.46 -5.01
C ASP A 46 -16.47 -6.99 -5.38
N LEU A 47 -15.78 -6.33 -4.43
CA LEU A 47 -14.40 -5.92 -4.63
C LEU A 47 -13.57 -7.15 -4.93
N MET A 48 -12.93 -7.17 -6.09
CA MET A 48 -11.88 -8.10 -6.47
C MET A 48 -10.82 -7.30 -7.20
N MET A 49 -9.59 -7.31 -6.73
CA MET A 49 -8.53 -6.53 -7.35
C MET A 49 -7.18 -7.20 -7.22
N GLU A 50 -6.29 -6.88 -8.15
CA GLU A 50 -4.88 -7.21 -8.03
C GLU A 50 -4.13 -6.12 -7.25
N ILE A 51 -3.12 -6.55 -6.49
CA ILE A 51 -2.09 -5.71 -5.89
C ILE A 51 -0.76 -6.19 -6.45
N HIS A 52 -0.05 -5.29 -7.14
CA HIS A 52 1.21 -5.59 -7.80
C HIS A 52 2.36 -5.09 -6.97
N TYR A 53 3.25 -6.00 -6.56
CA TYR A 53 4.56 -5.64 -6.04
C TYR A 53 5.60 -5.76 -7.15
N ILE A 54 6.09 -4.61 -7.62
CA ILE A 54 6.99 -4.47 -8.76
C ILE A 54 8.41 -4.26 -8.27
N GLU A 55 9.34 -4.98 -8.89
CA GLU A 55 10.78 -4.83 -8.72
C GLU A 55 11.46 -4.71 -10.08
N LEU A 56 12.18 -3.62 -10.29
CA LEU A 56 12.84 -3.31 -11.55
C LEU A 56 14.34 -3.62 -11.49
N ASP A 57 14.92 -3.90 -12.65
CA ASP A 57 16.37 -4.16 -12.81
C ASP A 57 17.24 -2.96 -12.37
N SER A 58 16.65 -1.77 -12.31
CA SER A 58 17.27 -0.56 -11.76
C SER A 58 17.31 -0.51 -10.23
N GLY A 59 16.79 -1.54 -9.54
CA GLY A 59 16.67 -1.61 -8.08
C GLY A 59 15.41 -0.93 -7.52
N HIS A 60 14.63 -0.21 -8.33
CA HIS A 60 13.40 0.41 -7.86
C HIS A 60 12.35 -0.63 -7.49
N LYS A 61 11.67 -0.42 -6.36
CA LYS A 61 10.65 -1.31 -5.82
C LYS A 61 9.42 -0.53 -5.38
N TRP A 62 8.23 -1.00 -5.73
CA TRP A 62 6.98 -0.37 -5.28
C TRP A 62 5.76 -1.26 -5.37
N VAL A 63 4.74 -0.92 -4.58
CA VAL A 63 3.42 -1.59 -4.58
C VAL A 63 2.35 -0.63 -5.13
N VAL A 64 1.51 -1.15 -6.03
CA VAL A 64 0.40 -0.43 -6.67
C VAL A 64 -0.82 -1.34 -6.83
N ALA A 65 -1.98 -0.75 -7.11
CA ALA A 65 -3.12 -1.49 -7.62
C ALA A 65 -2.78 -2.03 -9.02
N GLY A 66 -3.17 -3.27 -9.28
CA GLY A 66 -3.02 -3.92 -10.58
C GLY A 66 -4.08 -3.48 -11.59
N GLU A 67 -4.09 -4.16 -12.73
CA GLU A 67 -4.96 -3.80 -13.86
C GLU A 67 -6.35 -4.44 -13.75
N ALA A 68 -6.43 -5.65 -13.16
CA ALA A 68 -7.70 -6.31 -12.94
C ALA A 68 -8.40 -5.73 -11.69
N PHE A 69 -9.64 -5.25 -11.90
CA PHE A 69 -10.48 -4.71 -10.83
C PHE A 69 -11.97 -4.95 -11.11
N ASN A 70 -12.67 -5.44 -10.09
CA ASN A 70 -14.12 -5.43 -9.95
C ASN A 70 -14.50 -4.74 -8.64
N GLY A 71 -15.64 -4.05 -8.60
CA GLY A 71 -16.14 -3.32 -7.44
C GLY A 71 -16.46 -1.85 -7.74
N PRO A 72 -16.55 -0.97 -6.72
CA PRO A 72 -16.92 0.42 -6.91
C PRO A 72 -15.90 1.18 -7.79
N LYS A 73 -16.36 1.71 -8.93
CA LYS A 73 -15.51 2.52 -9.85
C LYS A 73 -14.84 3.70 -9.17
N TRP A 74 -15.50 4.29 -8.17
CA TRP A 74 -14.93 5.39 -7.40
C TRP A 74 -13.67 4.96 -6.64
N VAL A 75 -13.69 3.79 -5.99
CA VAL A 75 -12.52 3.22 -5.28
C VAL A 75 -11.39 2.97 -6.27
N PHE A 76 -11.67 2.31 -7.40
CA PHE A 76 -10.67 2.06 -8.44
C PHE A 76 -10.03 3.36 -8.95
N GLY A 77 -10.83 4.40 -9.20
CA GLY A 77 -10.34 5.70 -9.66
C GLY A 77 -9.41 6.43 -8.67
N GLN A 78 -9.45 6.06 -7.37
CA GLN A 78 -8.52 6.57 -6.37
C GLN A 78 -7.27 5.69 -6.20
N LEU A 79 -7.37 4.39 -6.44
CA LEU A 79 -6.26 3.44 -6.30
C LEU A 79 -5.39 3.34 -7.56
N ASN A 80 -6.01 3.23 -8.73
CA ASN A 80 -5.32 3.00 -9.99
C ASN A 80 -4.45 4.21 -10.40
N GLY A 81 -3.19 3.95 -10.75
CA GLY A 81 -2.21 4.98 -11.12
C GLY A 81 -1.94 6.00 -10.00
N ARG A 82 -2.37 5.70 -8.77
CA ARG A 82 -2.35 6.59 -7.61
C ARG A 82 -1.93 5.80 -6.37
N LEU A 83 -1.67 6.52 -5.27
CA LEU A 83 -1.45 5.94 -3.93
C LEU A 83 -0.35 4.85 -3.81
N ARG A 84 0.57 4.78 -4.78
CA ARG A 84 1.76 3.92 -4.80
C ARG A 84 2.50 3.96 -3.45
N ILE A 85 3.01 2.80 -3.02
CA ILE A 85 4.00 2.68 -1.95
C ILE A 85 5.35 2.41 -2.57
N SER A 86 6.34 3.26 -2.34
CA SER A 86 7.73 2.93 -2.67
C SER A 86 8.36 2.14 -1.51
N VAL A 87 9.11 1.09 -1.85
CA VAL A 87 9.98 0.36 -0.92
C VAL A 87 11.40 0.83 -1.21
N ILE A 88 11.99 1.54 -0.26
CA ILE A 88 13.24 2.30 -0.47
C ILE A 88 14.33 1.70 0.40
N GLU A 89 15.45 1.32 -0.22
CA GLU A 89 16.62 0.85 0.51
C GLU A 89 17.29 2.01 1.28
N LYS A 90 17.63 1.74 2.54
CA LYS A 90 18.32 2.63 3.49
C LYS A 90 19.36 1.82 4.28
N PRO A 91 20.32 2.46 4.97
CA PRO A 91 21.29 1.75 5.80
C PRO A 91 20.65 0.83 6.85
N GLU A 92 19.47 1.18 7.34
CA GLU A 92 18.73 0.39 8.34
C GLU A 92 17.97 -0.79 7.72
N GLY A 93 17.80 -0.85 6.39
CA GLY A 93 17.01 -1.86 5.69
C GLY A 93 16.08 -1.25 4.64
N PHE A 94 15.03 -1.97 4.26
CA PHE A 94 14.03 -1.51 3.30
C PHE A 94 12.91 -0.77 4.02
N VAL A 95 12.59 0.44 3.55
CA VAL A 95 11.69 1.36 4.23
C VAL A 95 10.48 1.69 3.37
N LEU A 96 9.31 1.66 3.97
CA LEU A 96 8.07 2.14 3.36
C LEU A 96 7.25 2.95 4.37
N ASP A 97 6.61 4.02 3.89
CA ASP A 97 5.82 4.89 4.76
C ASP A 97 4.38 4.39 4.89
N LEU A 98 3.89 4.34 6.13
CA LEU A 98 2.53 3.94 6.50
C LEU A 98 1.54 5.08 6.31
N THR A 99 1.41 5.63 5.12
CA THR A 99 0.45 6.70 4.84
C THR A 99 -0.97 6.17 4.63
N ILE A 100 -1.97 7.02 4.89
CA ILE A 100 -3.37 6.77 4.54
C ILE A 100 -3.87 7.77 3.48
N PRO A 101 -4.82 7.39 2.63
CA PRO A 101 -5.45 8.29 1.68
C PRO A 101 -6.24 9.39 2.39
N LYS A 102 -6.01 10.64 1.99
CA LYS A 102 -6.81 11.80 2.42
C LYS A 102 -7.11 12.70 1.22
N PRO A 103 -8.22 13.47 1.25
CA PRO A 103 -8.51 14.47 0.22
C PRO A 103 -7.33 15.41 -0.04
N GLY A 104 -6.98 15.59 -1.31
CA GLY A 104 -5.92 16.50 -1.73
C GLY A 104 -6.19 17.94 -1.30
N SER A 105 -5.13 18.71 -1.09
CA SER A 105 -5.25 20.13 -0.72
C SER A 105 -5.84 20.98 -1.85
N ARG A 106 -5.47 20.68 -3.10
CA ARG A 106 -5.90 21.41 -4.32
C ARG A 106 -7.22 20.92 -4.90
N LYS A 107 -7.46 19.61 -4.86
CA LYS A 107 -8.66 18.93 -5.40
C LYS A 107 -9.16 17.95 -4.36
N LYS A 108 -10.30 18.24 -3.74
CA LYS A 108 -10.81 17.51 -2.56
C LYS A 108 -11.38 16.14 -2.94
N GLU A 109 -11.75 15.98 -4.20
CA GLU A 109 -12.24 14.75 -4.83
C GLU A 109 -11.12 13.77 -5.22
N VAL A 110 -9.86 14.19 -5.14
CA VAL A 110 -8.68 13.36 -5.43
C VAL A 110 -7.97 13.00 -4.14
N TYR A 111 -7.86 11.72 -3.83
CA TYR A 111 -7.18 11.26 -2.63
C TYR A 111 -5.67 11.12 -2.86
N THR A 112 -4.89 11.50 -1.86
CA THR A 112 -3.42 11.47 -1.87
C THR A 112 -2.88 10.74 -0.65
N ALA A 113 -1.78 10.01 -0.83
CA ALA A 113 -1.08 9.32 0.25
C ALA A 113 -0.50 10.36 1.23
N SER A 114 -1.14 10.46 2.40
CA SER A 114 -0.90 11.54 3.36
C SER A 114 -0.36 10.98 4.67
N LYS A 115 0.37 11.83 5.40
CA LYS A 115 0.87 11.51 6.74
C LYS A 115 -0.27 10.96 7.61
N SER A 116 0.01 9.85 8.28
CA SER A 116 -0.90 9.18 9.22
C SER A 116 -0.37 9.27 10.66
N ASN A 117 -1.20 8.81 11.60
CA ASN A 117 -0.81 8.47 12.96
C ASN A 117 -1.36 7.08 13.35
N VAL A 118 -1.01 6.61 14.54
CA VAL A 118 -1.43 5.28 15.05
C VAL A 118 -2.95 5.13 15.10
N GLU A 119 -3.68 6.16 15.53
CA GLU A 119 -5.15 6.12 15.62
C GLU A 119 -5.77 5.94 14.24
N GLU A 120 -5.30 6.71 13.26
CA GLU A 120 -5.77 6.62 11.87
C GLU A 120 -5.48 5.27 11.24
N LEU A 121 -4.29 4.71 11.49
CA LEU A 121 -3.91 3.37 11.02
C LEU A 121 -4.76 2.28 11.67
N SER A 122 -5.07 2.42 12.97
CA SER A 122 -5.89 1.46 13.71
C SER A 122 -7.35 1.41 13.26
N ARG A 123 -7.85 2.47 12.59
CA ARG A 123 -9.19 2.46 11.98
C ARG A 123 -9.25 1.53 10.77
N ALA A 124 -8.16 1.45 9.98
CA ALA A 124 -8.08 0.52 8.86
C ALA A 124 -7.98 -0.93 9.34
N SER A 125 -7.10 -1.20 10.31
CA SER A 125 -7.03 -2.48 11.01
C SER A 125 -6.43 -2.28 12.39
N LYS A 126 -7.14 -2.74 13.43
CA LYS A 126 -6.68 -2.61 14.83
C LYS A 126 -5.37 -3.35 15.09
N ASP A 127 -5.17 -4.48 14.39
CA ASP A 127 -4.01 -5.35 14.57
C ASP A 127 -2.92 -5.11 13.52
N MET A 128 -2.99 -4.00 12.77
CA MET A 128 -2.08 -3.70 11.66
C MET A 128 -0.60 -3.90 12.01
N PHE A 129 -0.15 -3.40 13.16
CA PHE A 129 1.28 -3.47 13.51
C PHE A 129 1.72 -4.89 13.85
N THR A 130 0.89 -5.66 14.56
CA THR A 130 1.13 -7.09 14.80
C THR A 130 1.21 -7.83 13.48
N MET A 131 0.23 -7.62 12.59
CA MET A 131 0.21 -8.28 11.29
C MET A 131 1.44 -7.92 10.44
N LEU A 132 1.86 -6.66 10.44
CA LEU A 132 3.06 -6.25 9.72
C LEU A 132 4.32 -6.92 10.28
N HIS A 133 4.46 -7.02 11.60
CA HIS A 133 5.57 -7.73 12.25
C HIS A 133 5.59 -9.22 11.89
N ASP A 134 4.45 -9.89 11.98
CA ASP A 134 4.30 -11.31 11.63
C ASP A 134 4.66 -11.60 10.16
N HIS A 135 4.59 -10.58 9.30
CA HIS A 135 4.81 -10.69 7.86
C HIS A 135 6.08 -9.97 7.36
N GLY A 136 7.04 -9.71 8.26
CA GLY A 136 8.40 -9.32 7.90
C GLY A 136 8.81 -7.88 8.26
N ALA A 137 7.97 -7.13 8.94
CA ALA A 137 8.40 -5.87 9.54
C ALA A 137 9.31 -6.12 10.74
N ARG A 138 10.55 -5.60 10.68
CA ARG A 138 11.46 -5.62 11.82
C ARG A 138 11.10 -4.52 12.82
N ALA A 139 10.81 -3.32 12.33
CA ALA A 139 10.50 -2.16 13.15
C ALA A 139 9.38 -1.32 12.55
N ILE A 140 8.55 -0.75 13.42
CA ILE A 140 7.47 0.18 13.07
C ILE A 140 7.56 1.36 14.02
N GLY A 141 7.51 2.58 13.48
CA GLY A 141 7.65 3.79 14.28
C GLY A 141 7.61 5.04 13.42
N THR A 142 8.04 6.17 13.97
CA THR A 142 8.27 7.35 13.12
C THR A 142 9.60 7.20 12.38
N ARG A 143 9.74 7.87 11.22
CA ARG A 143 11.01 7.91 10.48
C ARG A 143 12.18 8.45 11.32
N ALA A 144 11.91 9.36 12.25
CA ALA A 144 12.93 9.86 13.17
C ALA A 144 13.46 8.73 14.08
N ASP A 145 12.56 7.91 14.60
CA ASP A 145 12.88 6.85 15.55
C ASP A 145 13.50 5.62 14.88
N THR A 146 13.04 5.27 13.67
CA THR A 146 13.43 4.02 13.01
C THR A 146 14.61 4.14 12.07
N ILE A 147 14.83 5.33 11.47
CA ILE A 147 15.87 5.56 10.46
C ILE A 147 16.59 6.91 10.63
N GLY A 148 16.45 7.56 11.79
CA GLY A 148 17.16 8.80 12.11
C GLY A 148 16.84 9.98 11.18
N ASP A 149 15.66 10.00 10.54
CA ASP A 149 15.29 11.06 9.59
C ASP A 149 15.14 12.41 10.33
N THR A 150 15.87 13.44 9.88
CA THR A 150 15.83 14.80 10.46
C THR A 150 15.06 15.80 9.60
N SER A 151 14.56 15.37 8.43
CA SER A 151 13.86 16.22 7.48
C SER A 151 12.46 16.63 7.95
N SER A 152 11.71 17.28 7.05
CA SER A 152 10.28 17.56 7.25
C SER A 152 9.44 16.28 7.33
N ARG A 153 9.95 15.13 6.87
CA ARG A 153 9.25 13.83 6.92
C ARG A 153 9.51 13.04 8.19
N ARG A 154 10.38 13.48 9.10
CA ARG A 154 10.76 12.76 10.33
C ARG A 154 9.59 12.16 11.13
N GLY A 155 8.45 12.87 11.18
CA GLY A 155 7.29 12.41 11.95
C GLY A 155 6.35 11.46 11.20
N PHE A 156 6.64 11.06 9.96
CA PHE A 156 5.82 10.08 9.24
C PHE A 156 6.00 8.71 9.88
N MET A 157 4.90 7.96 10.02
CA MET A 157 4.98 6.55 10.38
C MET A 157 5.59 5.76 9.22
N ASN A 158 6.50 4.85 9.52
CA ASN A 158 7.10 3.95 8.56
C ASN A 158 7.31 2.55 9.14
N THR A 159 7.65 1.65 8.24
CA THR A 159 8.08 0.30 8.55
C THR A 159 9.47 0.08 7.97
N VAL A 160 10.31 -0.65 8.71
CA VAL A 160 11.63 -1.12 8.27
C VAL A 160 11.61 -2.64 8.15
N LEU A 161 12.10 -3.15 7.03
CA LEU A 161 12.16 -4.56 6.67
C LEU A 161 13.63 -4.98 6.53
N ASP A 162 13.97 -6.20 6.95
CA ASP A 162 15.30 -6.77 6.68
C ASP A 162 15.45 -7.21 5.23
N SER A 163 14.35 -7.68 4.63
CA SER A 163 14.28 -8.11 3.23
C SER A 163 13.07 -7.46 2.55
N PRO A 164 13.21 -7.03 1.29
CA PRO A 164 12.07 -6.53 0.53
C PRO A 164 11.13 -7.67 0.14
N ASP A 165 11.58 -8.93 0.19
CA ASP A 165 10.84 -10.09 -0.31
C ASP A 165 9.83 -10.69 0.67
N CYS A 166 9.53 -9.99 1.76
CA CYS A 166 8.47 -10.36 2.67
C CYS A 166 7.10 -9.83 2.20
N LEU A 167 6.03 -10.25 2.87
CA LEU A 167 4.66 -9.85 2.51
C LEU A 167 4.28 -8.45 3.04
N ALA A 168 5.03 -7.91 4.01
CA ALA A 168 4.75 -6.61 4.63
C ALA A 168 4.51 -5.43 3.66
N PRO A 169 5.24 -5.26 2.54
CA PRO A 169 4.92 -4.21 1.56
C PRO A 169 3.52 -4.32 0.97
N VAL A 170 3.12 -5.53 0.57
CA VAL A 170 1.83 -5.82 -0.05
C VAL A 170 0.73 -5.69 0.97
N LEU A 171 0.95 -6.26 2.16
CA LEU A 171 0.04 -6.14 3.29
C LEU A 171 -0.17 -4.67 3.67
N THR A 172 0.89 -3.83 3.65
CA THR A 172 0.74 -2.39 3.88
C THR A 172 -0.16 -1.74 2.83
N TYR A 173 -0.01 -2.10 1.55
CA TYR A 173 -0.89 -1.58 0.51
C TYR A 173 -2.34 -2.01 0.74
N PHE A 174 -2.56 -3.29 0.99
CA PHE A 174 -3.88 -3.84 1.27
C PHE A 174 -4.55 -3.10 2.44
N LEU A 175 -3.87 -2.96 3.58
CA LEU A 175 -4.44 -2.35 4.77
C LEU A 175 -4.65 -0.84 4.60
N THR A 176 -3.62 -0.11 4.16
CA THR A 176 -3.69 1.35 4.20
C THR A 176 -4.21 1.97 2.90
N ARG A 177 -4.38 1.20 1.81
CA ARG A 177 -5.01 1.66 0.57
C ARG A 177 -6.32 0.93 0.32
N THR A 178 -6.31 -0.39 0.15
CA THR A 178 -7.51 -1.14 -0.25
C THR A 178 -8.60 -1.10 0.82
N VAL A 179 -8.28 -1.47 2.06
CA VAL A 179 -9.23 -1.44 3.18
C VAL A 179 -9.60 0.02 3.51
N ALA A 180 -8.61 0.89 3.68
CA ALA A 180 -8.85 2.29 4.05
C ALA A 180 -9.69 3.06 3.01
N MET A 181 -9.43 2.90 1.70
CA MET A 181 -10.24 3.56 0.66
C MET A 181 -11.67 3.01 0.60
N SER A 182 -11.83 1.70 0.82
CA SER A 182 -13.16 1.08 0.83
C SER A 182 -13.99 1.56 2.03
N GLN A 183 -13.37 1.70 3.20
CA GLN A 183 -14.02 2.28 4.39
C GLN A 183 -14.40 3.75 4.19
N GLU A 184 -13.51 4.54 3.58
CA GLU A 184 -13.82 5.94 3.22
C GLU A 184 -14.96 6.00 2.20
N TYR A 185 -14.98 5.11 1.21
CA TYR A 185 -16.06 5.02 0.24
C TYR A 185 -17.42 4.77 0.91
N GLU A 186 -17.52 3.81 1.83
CA GLU A 186 -18.78 3.56 2.55
C GLU A 186 -19.21 4.75 3.42
N THR A 187 -18.24 5.48 3.99
CA THR A 187 -18.50 6.73 4.73
C THR A 187 -19.08 7.81 3.81
N LEU A 188 -18.48 8.02 2.64
CA LEU A 188 -18.95 8.99 1.65
C LEU A 188 -20.30 8.59 1.05
N LEU A 189 -20.50 7.30 0.78
CA LEU A 189 -21.75 6.77 0.22
C LEU A 189 -22.90 6.97 1.20
N SER A 190 -22.68 6.65 2.48
CA SER A 190 -23.66 6.88 3.55
C SER A 190 -24.03 8.37 3.71
N ALA A 191 -23.10 9.26 3.37
CA ALA A 191 -23.31 10.71 3.35
C ALA A 191 -23.87 11.26 2.01
N GLY A 192 -24.13 10.40 1.01
CA GLY A 192 -24.62 10.82 -0.32
C GLY A 192 -23.61 11.63 -1.14
N ARG A 193 -22.31 11.42 -0.93
CA ARG A 193 -21.23 12.20 -1.57
C ARG A 193 -20.56 11.48 -2.75
N VAL A 194 -20.91 10.21 -2.98
CA VAL A 194 -20.45 9.33 -4.06
C VAL A 194 -21.57 8.39 -4.48
#